data_AF-A0A1V4VKA6-F1
#
_entry.id   AF-A0A1V4VKA6-F1
#
_cell.length_a   1.000
_cell.length_b   1.000
_cell.length_c   1.000
_cell.angle_alpha   90.00
_cell.angle_beta   90.00
_cell.angle_gamma   90.00
#
_symmetry.space_group_name_H-M   'P 1'
#
loop_
_entity.id
_entity.type
_entity.pdbx_description
1 polymer ?
#
loop_
_entity_poly.entity_id
_entity_poly.type
_entity_poly.pdbx_seq_one_letter_code
_entity_poly.pdbx_strand_id
1 'polypeptide(L)'
;MEVIITAVDVAFTVYSYLLIFRILLSWFKHNHYQPIIRFVYEITDPYLNIFRKLIPPFGMLDLSPIVALIVLQLLQMLVYRIIVFI
;
A
#
# COMPACT_ATOMS: atom_id res chain seq x y z
N MET A 1 -4.21 21.42 -14.55
CA MET A 1 -3.20 20.45 -14.07
C MET A 1 -3.24 20.22 -12.57
N GLU A 2 -3.49 21.23 -11.74
CA GLU A 2 -3.57 21.06 -10.28
C GLU A 2 -4.56 20.00 -9.82
N VAL A 3 -5.77 19.95 -10.41
CA VAL A 3 -6.78 18.94 -10.06
C VAL A 3 -6.26 17.51 -10.29
N ILE A 4 -5.51 17.27 -11.37
CA ILE A 4 -4.96 15.95 -11.69
C ILE A 4 -3.88 15.57 -10.68
N ILE A 5 -2.98 16.51 -10.36
CA ILE A 5 -1.91 16.30 -9.37
C ILE A 5 -2.54 15.94 -8.01
N THR A 6 -3.50 16.73 -7.54
CA THR A 6 -4.19 16.48 -6.27
C THR A 6 -4.92 15.14 -6.27
N ALA A 7 -5.63 14.79 -7.35
CA ALA A 7 -6.33 13.52 -7.43
C ALA A 7 -5.36 12.33 -7.34
N VAL A 8 -4.22 12.41 -8.03
CA VAL A 8 -3.17 11.39 -7.99
C VAL A 8 -2.56 11.30 -6.59
N ASP A 9 -2.18 12.43 -5.99
CA ASP A 9 -1.59 12.46 -4.64
C ASP A 9 -2.54 11.92 -3.59
N VAL A 10 -3.84 12.24 -3.68
CA VAL A 10 -4.87 11.69 -2.79
C VAL A 10 -4.97 10.17 -2.98
N ALA A 11 -4.94 9.66 -4.22
CA ALA A 11 -5.00 8.22 -4.47
C ALA A 11 -3.80 7.47 -3.85
N PHE A 12 -2.58 7.97 -4.05
CA PHE A 12 -1.37 7.40 -3.44
C PHE A 12 -1.41 7.49 -1.90
N THR A 13 -1.90 8.60 -1.36
CA THR A 13 -2.03 8.81 0.09
C THR A 13 -3.03 7.84 0.71
N VAL A 14 -4.21 7.69 0.10
CA VAL A 14 -5.24 6.74 0.57
C VAL A 14 -4.70 5.31 0.53
N TYR A 15 -4.05 4.92 -0.56
CA TYR A 15 -3.48 3.58 -0.66
C TYR A 15 -2.33 3.35 0.34
N SER A 16 -1.52 4.38 0.62
CA SER A 16 -0.50 4.34 1.68
C SER A 16 -1.13 4.08 3.05
N TYR A 17 -2.25 4.74 3.39
CA TYR A 17 -2.97 4.45 4.63
C TYR A 17 -3.54 3.03 4.68
N LEU A 18 -3.99 2.47 3.56
CA LEU A 18 -4.41 1.06 3.51
C LEU A 18 -3.23 0.11 3.81
N LEU A 19 -2.02 0.41 3.31
CA LEU A 19 -0.81 -0.35 3.64
C LEU A 19 -0.37 -0.15 5.10
N ILE A 20 -0.55 1.03 5.67
CA ILE A 20 -0.31 1.23 7.11
C ILE A 20 -1.28 0.38 7.93
N PHE A 21 -2.57 0.40 7.58
CA PHE A 21 -3.57 -0.45 8.23
C PHE A 21 -3.24 -1.93 8.05
N ARG A 22 -2.73 -2.32 6.88
CA ARG A 22 -2.22 -3.67 6.60
C ARG A 22 -1.13 -4.10 7.58
N ILE A 23 -0.15 -3.22 7.84
CA ILE A 23 0.95 -3.47 8.77
C ILE A 23 0.37 -3.73 10.17
N LEU A 24 -0.52 -2.85 10.64
CA LEU A 24 -1.17 -3.00 11.94
C LEU A 24 -1.94 -4.32 12.04
N LEU A 25 -2.74 -4.66 11.02
CA LEU A 25 -3.46 -5.92 10.94
C LEU A 25 -2.52 -7.14 10.95
N SER A 26 -1.32 -7.04 10.39
CA SER A 26 -0.35 -8.15 10.43
C SER A 26 0.26 -8.40 11.82
N TRP A 27 0.29 -7.38 12.69
CA TRP A 27 0.89 -7.46 14.02
C TRP A 27 -0.09 -7.92 15.10
N PHE A 28 -1.38 -7.64 14.92
CA PHE A 28 -2.43 -7.99 15.88
C PHE A 28 -3.36 -9.07 15.35
N LYS A 29 -3.77 -10.01 16.20
CA LYS A 29 -4.81 -10.97 15.83
C LYS A 29 -6.13 -10.25 15.58
N HIS A 30 -6.78 -10.56 14.47
CA HIS A 30 -8.06 -9.95 14.12
C HIS A 30 -8.98 -10.95 13.41
N ASN A 31 -10.27 -10.63 13.33
CA ASN A 31 -11.25 -11.45 12.62
C ASN A 31 -11.32 -11.08 11.13
N HIS A 32 -10.83 -11.97 10.26
CA HIS A 32 -10.83 -11.76 8.80
C HIS A 32 -12.24 -11.67 8.17
N TYR A 33 -13.30 -12.10 8.87
CA TYR A 33 -14.68 -12.00 8.38
C TYR A 33 -15.27 -10.59 8.52
N GLN A 34 -14.60 -9.67 9.23
CA GLN A 34 -15.06 -8.28 9.31
C GLN A 34 -14.96 -7.62 7.93
N PRO A 35 -16.05 -7.02 7.39
CA PRO A 35 -16.06 -6.48 6.03
C PRO A 35 -14.95 -5.48 5.73
N ILE A 36 -14.65 -4.59 6.68
CA ILE A 36 -13.60 -3.57 6.54
C ILE A 36 -12.21 -4.22 6.45
N ILE A 37 -11.93 -5.21 7.30
CA ILE A 37 -10.66 -5.94 7.29
C ILE A 37 -10.53 -6.66 5.96
N ARG A 38 -11.55 -7.43 5.57
CA ARG A 38 -11.58 -8.16 4.30
C ARG A 38 -11.32 -7.22 3.11
N PHE A 39 -11.98 -6.06 3.08
CA PHE A 39 -11.76 -5.06 2.04
C PHE A 39 -10.30 -4.60 1.96
N VAL A 40 -9.64 -4.32 3.10
CA VAL A 40 -8.21 -3.95 3.07
C VAL A 40 -7.35 -5.08 2.53
N TYR A 41 -7.59 -6.34 2.94
CA TYR A 41 -6.89 -7.50 2.40
C TYR A 41 -7.07 -7.58 0.87
N GLU A 42 -8.31 -7.52 0.37
CA GLU A 42 -8.62 -7.65 -1.06
C GLU A 42 -7.98 -6.55 -1.92
N ILE A 43 -7.94 -5.31 -1.44
CA ILE A 43 -7.37 -4.18 -2.18
C ILE A 43 -5.83 -4.16 -2.13
N THR A 44 -5.24 -4.59 -1.02
CA THR A 44 -3.78 -4.53 -0.83
C THR A 44 -3.06 -5.80 -1.29
N ASP A 45 -3.70 -6.97 -1.25
CA ASP A 45 -3.06 -8.26 -1.55
C ASP A 45 -2.50 -8.38 -2.97
N PRO A 46 -3.18 -7.94 -4.05
CA PRO A 46 -2.60 -8.03 -5.40
C PRO A 46 -1.25 -7.32 -5.51
N TYR A 47 -1.12 -6.15 -4.88
CA TYR A 47 0.12 -5.39 -4.82
C TYR A 47 1.16 -6.07 -3.92
N LEU A 48 0.77 -6.44 -2.69
CA LEU A 48 1.66 -7.07 -1.72
C LEU A 48 2.18 -8.43 -2.16
N ASN A 49 1.39 -9.20 -2.91
CA ASN A 49 1.78 -10.50 -3.43
C ASN A 49 2.98 -10.42 -4.38
N ILE A 50 3.24 -9.26 -5.00
CA ILE A 50 4.47 -9.03 -5.79
C ILE A 50 5.68 -9.00 -4.85
N PHE A 51 5.57 -8.28 -3.73
CA PHE A 51 6.65 -8.13 -2.75
C PHE A 51 6.85 -9.41 -1.92
N ARG A 52 5.79 -10.14 -1.57
CA ARG A 52 5.88 -11.42 -0.86
C ARG A 52 6.62 -12.51 -1.65
N LYS A 53 6.64 -12.41 -2.99
CA LYS A 53 7.46 -13.29 -3.83
C LYS A 53 8.95 -12.98 -3.73
N LEU A 54 9.30 -11.73 -3.44
CA LEU A 54 10.68 -11.26 -3.34
C LEU A 54 11.21 -11.34 -1.91
N ILE A 55 10.34 -11.09 -0.93
CA ILE A 55 10.67 -11.05 0.49
C ILE A 55 9.85 -12.14 1.19
N PRO A 56 10.46 -13.29 1.51
CA PRO A 56 9.78 -14.32 2.27
C PRO A 56 9.36 -13.78 3.64
N PRO A 57 8.19 -14.18 4.16
CA PRO A 57 7.72 -13.72 5.46
C PRO A 57 8.67 -14.15 6.59
N PHE A 58 8.92 -13.26 7.54
CA PHE A 58 9.73 -13.56 8.72
C PHE A 58 8.82 -14.13 9.82
N GLY A 59 8.60 -15.45 9.78
CA GLY A 59 7.68 -16.13 10.69
C GLY A 59 6.24 -15.69 10.45
N MET A 60 5.57 -15.16 11.48
CA MET A 60 4.19 -14.64 11.37
C MET A 60 4.13 -13.16 10.95
N LEU A 61 5.27 -12.47 10.88
CA LEU A 61 5.32 -11.05 10.54
C LEU A 61 5.52 -10.87 9.04
N ASP A 62 4.57 -10.20 8.41
CA ASP A 62 4.66 -9.83 7.01
C ASP A 62 5.36 -8.46 6.89
N LEU A 63 6.64 -8.46 6.52
CA LEU A 63 7.40 -7.23 6.26
C LEU A 63 7.18 -6.67 4.85
N SER A 64 6.52 -7.43 3.96
CA SER A 64 6.26 -6.98 2.59
C SER A 64 5.53 -5.63 2.51
N PRO A 65 4.57 -5.28 3.39
CA PRO A 65 3.87 -4.00 3.30
C PRO A 65 4.77 -2.80 3.59
N ILE A 66 5.83 -2.97 4.40
CA ILE A 66 6.78 -1.89 4.68
C ILE A 66 7.57 -1.56 3.40
N VAL A 67 8.10 -2.58 2.73
CA VAL A 67 8.83 -2.38 1.48
C VAL A 67 7.91 -1.89 0.37
N ALA A 68 6.70 -2.43 0.30
CA ALA A 68 5.68 -1.99 -0.63
C ALA A 68 5.34 -0.50 -0.43
N LEU A 69 5.23 -0.03 0.81
CA LEU A 69 4.98 1.38 1.13
C LEU A 69 6.13 2.29 0.69
N ILE A 70 7.39 1.86 0.87
CA ILE A 70 8.55 2.62 0.37
C ILE A 70 8.50 2.73 -1.15
N VAL A 71 8.26 1.62 -1.85
CA VAL A 71 8.16 1.62 -3.32
C VAL A 71 7.00 2.48 -3.80
N LEU A 72 5.86 2.45 -3.11
CA LEU A 72 4.71 3.29 -3.42
C LEU A 72 5.04 4.78 -3.30
N GLN A 73 5.77 5.21 -2.28
CA GLN A 73 6.20 6.60 -2.12
C GLN A 73 7.17 7.04 -3.21
N LEU A 74 8.11 6.16 -3.60
CA LEU A 74 9.01 6.42 -4.73
C LEU A 74 8.21 6.59 -6.04
N LEU A 75 7.21 5.73 -6.27
CA LEU A 75 6.32 5.83 -7.42
C LEU A 75 5.51 7.12 -7.41
N GLN A 76 4.98 7.53 -6.25
CA GLN A 76 4.25 8.80 -6.12
C GLN A 76 5.14 9.99 -6.53
N MET A 77 6.36 10.07 -6.00
CA MET A 77 7.31 11.14 -6.36
C MET A 77 7.65 11.14 -7.85
N LEU A 78 7.84 9.97 -8.45
CA LEU A 78 8.13 9.83 -9.87
C LEU A 78 6.94 10.30 -10.71
N VAL A 79 5.73 9.84 -10.40
CA VAL A 79 4.50 10.23 -11.12
C VAL A 79 4.26 11.73 -11.00
N TYR A 80 4.40 12.31 -9.81
CA TYR A 80 4.29 13.75 -9.60
C TYR A 80 5.26 14.52 -10.51
N ARG A 81 6.54 14.12 -10.55
CA ARG A 81 7.55 14.76 -11.40
C ARG A 81 7.21 14.66 -12.88
N ILE A 82 6.72 13.52 -13.34
CA ILE A 82 6.30 13.33 -14.74
C ILE A 82 5.15 14.28 -15.07
N ILE A 83 4.11 14.32 -14.23
CA ILE A 83 2.93 15.16 -14.49
C ILE A 83 3.27 16.65 -14.51
N VAL A 84 4.21 17.10 -13.65
CA VAL A 84 4.64 18.50 -13.60
C VAL A 84 5.55 18.89 -14.76
N PHE A 85 6.33 17.93 -15.28
CA PHE A 85 7.25 18.18 -16.39
C PHE A 85 6.56 18.20 -17.77
N ILE A 86 5.39 17.56 -17.88
CA ILE A 86 4.53 17.57 -19.08
C ILE A 86 3.66 18.82 -19.10
#